data_AF-A0A3N4IHP9-F1
#
_entry.id   AF-A0A3N4IHP9-F1
#
_cell.length_a   1.000
_cell.length_b   1.000
_cell.length_c   1.000
_cell.angle_alpha   90.00
_cell.angle_beta   90.00
_cell.angle_gamma   90.00
#
_symmetry.space_group_name_H-M   'P 1'
#
loop_
_entity.id
_entity.type
_entity.pdbx_description
1 polymer ?
#
loop_
_entity_poly.entity_id
_entity_poly.type
_entity_poly.pdbx_seq_one_letter_code
_entity_poly.pdbx_strand_id
1 'polypeptide(L)'
;MPPERASDIASSPTITVCLVKPPIAGERASPEPATKKRKLNEAKVIASYNLHVSALTKYSEYFKGLMSFEGIEVTENRIYFELPELDCPFRSSGDLMLDGSVYSIIALKCWVDWIYSGSYKAEDYALSLLSGSDLSRSNPELFDKVFLVNAAVYVLAERLLSEDLKQYVVETTYNTFNTMALVAGGAEDMSKRELWEVEPSWLTCSGMDVSRIGAPGAVLWLNGFKWILDGTVDEAVAVSTANRLAMSTGVPEEKAKEENEKEDEEKDVDFQESQVDDDFQDGQVEDDDDWEERDRRIEEEIRRERDMRIRLLGKEPMRRLITAFVACLWETGSTAWPEYTVESKLVKDRRELWEQCPELQTMVEGYYTLKVFDGGPSLLGFYREFSLERVYERHI
;
A
#
# COMPACT_ATOMS: atom_id res chain seq x y z
N MET A 1 15.34 3.99 14.92
CA MET A 1 16.53 3.36 15.52
C MET A 1 17.74 4.25 15.29
N PRO A 2 18.72 4.35 16.22
CA PRO A 2 19.98 5.03 15.93
C PRO A 2 20.70 4.32 14.77
N PRO A 3 21.33 5.06 13.84
CA PRO A 3 22.10 4.45 12.76
C PRO A 3 23.24 3.63 13.39
N GLU A 4 23.34 2.37 12.99
CA GLU A 4 24.44 1.51 13.38
C GLU A 4 25.75 2.12 12.90
N ARG A 5 26.84 1.91 13.63
CA ARG A 5 28.10 2.55 13.26
C ARG A 5 28.52 2.02 11.88
N ALA A 6 28.78 2.93 10.95
CA ALA A 6 29.21 2.59 9.59
C ALA A 6 30.43 1.64 9.55
N SER A 7 31.23 1.59 10.64
CA SER A 7 32.33 0.66 10.82
C SER A 7 31.93 -0.82 10.76
N ASP A 8 30.74 -1.16 11.25
CA ASP A 8 30.35 -2.57 11.44
C ASP A 8 29.89 -3.16 10.11
N ILE A 9 29.20 -2.35 9.30
CA ILE A 9 28.77 -2.70 7.94
C ILE A 9 29.97 -2.89 7.01
N ALA A 10 30.97 -2.01 7.07
CA ALA A 10 32.13 -2.01 6.17
C ALA A 10 33.03 -3.27 6.30
N SER A 11 32.89 -4.02 7.38
CA SER A 11 33.68 -5.25 7.61
C SER A 11 32.99 -6.51 7.10
N SER A 12 31.71 -6.43 6.73
CA SER A 12 30.90 -7.55 6.29
C SER A 12 31.31 -8.03 4.89
N PRO A 13 31.24 -9.34 4.59
CA PRO A 13 31.40 -9.83 3.22
C PRO A 13 30.36 -9.19 2.29
N THR A 14 30.75 -8.99 1.03
CA THR A 14 29.87 -8.44 -0.01
C THR A 14 29.39 -9.52 -0.96
N ILE A 15 28.12 -9.45 -1.35
CA ILE A 15 27.50 -10.31 -2.36
C ILE A 15 27.00 -9.49 -3.55
N THR A 16 27.09 -10.07 -4.75
CA THR A 16 26.60 -9.41 -5.97
C THR A 16 25.12 -9.71 -6.16
N VAL A 17 24.26 -8.70 -6.06
CA VAL A 17 22.83 -8.79 -6.39
C VAL A 17 22.62 -8.34 -7.84
N CYS A 18 22.27 -9.28 -8.71
CA CYS A 18 21.98 -9.07 -10.12
C CYS A 18 20.47 -9.00 -10.33
N LEU A 19 19.99 -7.86 -10.81
CA LEU A 19 18.60 -7.74 -11.24
C LEU A 19 18.42 -8.37 -12.61
N VAL A 20 17.41 -9.22 -12.73
CA VAL A 20 17.03 -9.86 -13.98
C VAL A 20 15.63 -9.43 -14.39
N LYS A 21 15.44 -9.19 -15.69
CA LYS A 21 14.11 -8.92 -16.24
C LYS A 21 13.26 -10.20 -16.16
N PRO A 22 12.01 -10.14 -15.71
CA PRO A 22 11.11 -11.29 -15.76
C PRO A 22 10.96 -11.79 -17.20
N PRO A 23 10.82 -13.10 -17.41
CA PRO A 23 10.61 -13.66 -18.74
C PRO A 23 9.28 -13.16 -19.28
N ILE A 24 9.30 -12.57 -20.49
CA ILE A 24 8.11 -12.04 -21.14
C ILE A 24 7.10 -13.19 -21.29
N ALA A 25 5.84 -12.97 -20.92
CA ALA A 25 4.82 -14.01 -20.80
C ALA A 25 4.56 -14.86 -22.08
N GLY A 26 5.10 -14.48 -23.24
CA GLY A 26 5.09 -15.26 -24.49
C GLY A 26 6.31 -16.15 -24.75
N GLU A 27 7.38 -16.01 -23.97
CA GLU A 27 8.60 -16.83 -24.07
C GLU A 27 8.59 -18.04 -23.12
N ARG A 28 7.47 -18.30 -22.44
CA ARG A 28 7.32 -19.52 -21.62
C ARG A 28 7.52 -20.73 -22.53
N ALA A 29 8.72 -21.29 -22.43
CA ALA A 29 9.16 -22.39 -23.26
C ALA A 29 8.12 -23.50 -23.22
N SER A 30 7.77 -24.00 -24.40
CA SER A 30 6.99 -25.22 -24.59
C SER A 30 7.42 -26.27 -23.56
N PRO A 31 6.49 -27.01 -22.93
CA PRO A 31 6.78 -28.02 -21.91
C PRO A 31 7.52 -29.21 -22.56
N GLU A 32 8.75 -29.01 -22.98
CA GLU A 32 9.64 -30.06 -23.42
C GLU A 32 10.27 -30.75 -22.20
N PRO A 33 10.42 -32.09 -22.26
CA PRO A 33 10.83 -32.91 -21.12
C PRO A 33 12.26 -32.57 -20.63
N ALA A 34 12.41 -32.55 -19.30
CA ALA A 34 13.51 -32.00 -18.50
C ALA A 34 14.87 -32.71 -18.59
N THR A 35 15.22 -33.37 -19.70
CA THR A 35 16.42 -34.25 -19.75
C THR A 35 17.71 -33.56 -20.20
N LYS A 36 17.68 -32.29 -20.63
CA LYS A 36 18.90 -31.52 -20.90
C LYS A 36 19.14 -30.55 -19.75
N LYS A 37 20.33 -30.64 -19.12
CA LYS A 37 20.87 -29.61 -18.22
C LYS A 37 20.61 -28.26 -18.89
N ARG A 38 19.60 -27.53 -18.41
CA ARG A 38 19.32 -26.18 -18.90
C ARG A 38 20.61 -25.41 -18.63
N LYS A 39 21.34 -25.04 -19.69
CA LYS A 39 22.23 -23.90 -19.59
C LYS A 39 21.31 -22.80 -19.06
N LEU A 40 21.62 -22.29 -17.88
CA LEU A 40 20.96 -21.11 -17.35
C LEU A 40 21.05 -20.11 -18.51
N ASN A 41 19.93 -19.92 -19.22
CA ASN A 41 19.88 -18.95 -20.30
C ASN A 41 20.38 -17.66 -19.68
N GLU A 42 21.27 -16.95 -20.36
CA GLU A 42 21.85 -15.70 -19.89
C GLU A 42 20.70 -14.70 -19.69
N ALA A 43 20.06 -14.79 -18.52
CA ALA A 43 18.98 -13.92 -18.14
C ALA A 43 19.56 -12.52 -18.24
N LYS A 44 18.88 -11.66 -19.00
CA LYS A 44 19.38 -10.33 -19.30
C LYS A 44 19.48 -9.56 -17.98
N VAL A 45 20.69 -9.49 -17.43
CA VAL A 45 20.99 -8.73 -16.22
C VAL A 45 20.81 -7.26 -16.57
N ILE A 46 19.86 -6.60 -15.91
CA ILE A 46 19.53 -5.19 -16.15
C ILE A 46 20.32 -4.25 -15.24
N ALA A 47 20.71 -4.71 -14.06
CA ALA A 47 21.55 -3.98 -13.12
C ALA A 47 22.27 -4.96 -12.17
N SER A 48 23.39 -4.53 -11.58
CA SER A 48 24.14 -5.32 -10.61
C SER A 48 24.69 -4.43 -9.51
N TYR A 49 24.59 -4.88 -8.28
CA TYR A 49 25.01 -4.15 -7.08
C TYR A 49 25.85 -5.06 -6.20
N ASN A 50 26.98 -4.56 -5.71
CA ASN A 50 27.78 -5.26 -4.70
C ASN A 50 27.37 -4.72 -3.33
N LEU A 51 26.70 -5.55 -2.54
CA LEU A 51 26.06 -5.16 -1.29
C LEU A 51 26.62 -5.97 -0.11
N HIS A 52 26.74 -5.35 1.06
CA HIS A 52 27.19 -6.01 2.28
C HIS A 52 26.11 -6.95 2.80
N VAL A 53 26.48 -8.20 3.08
CA VAL A 53 25.54 -9.23 3.56
C VAL A 53 24.87 -8.77 4.85
N SER A 54 25.60 -8.15 5.77
CA SER A 54 25.02 -7.63 7.03
C SER A 54 23.92 -6.60 6.79
N ALA A 55 24.09 -5.70 5.82
CA ALA A 55 23.07 -4.71 5.47
C ALA A 55 21.82 -5.38 4.87
N LEU A 56 22.01 -6.37 3.98
CA LEU A 56 20.90 -7.12 3.39
C LEU A 56 20.07 -7.86 4.45
N THR A 57 20.73 -8.65 5.30
CA THR A 57 20.05 -9.50 6.29
C THR A 57 19.44 -8.73 7.45
N LYS A 58 19.94 -7.51 7.72
CA LYS A 58 19.41 -6.66 8.78
C LYS A 58 18.06 -6.04 8.40
N TYR A 59 17.91 -5.63 7.14
CA TYR A 59 16.76 -4.85 6.67
C TYR A 59 15.79 -5.66 5.79
N SER A 60 16.03 -6.97 5.61
CA SER A 60 15.17 -7.84 4.80
C SER A 60 15.17 -9.26 5.36
N GLU A 61 14.00 -9.71 5.84
CA GLU A 61 13.82 -11.09 6.29
C GLU A 61 13.95 -12.08 5.11
N TYR A 62 13.62 -11.65 3.89
CA TYR A 62 13.89 -12.43 2.68
C TYR A 62 15.38 -12.76 2.54
N PHE A 63 16.26 -11.76 2.60
CA PHE A 63 17.71 -12.00 2.48
C PHE A 63 18.27 -12.73 3.69
N LYS A 64 17.77 -12.47 4.90
CA LYS A 64 18.15 -13.24 6.10
C LYS A 64 17.82 -14.72 5.95
N GLY A 65 16.62 -15.04 5.47
CA GLY A 65 16.22 -16.41 5.11
C GLY A 65 17.14 -16.98 4.03
N LEU A 66 17.34 -16.27 2.93
CA LEU A 66 18.19 -16.72 1.82
C LEU A 66 19.63 -17.03 2.26
N MET A 67 20.24 -16.19 3.10
CA MET A 67 21.61 -16.38 3.59
C MET A 67 21.74 -17.47 4.66
N SER A 68 20.64 -17.84 5.32
CA SER A 68 20.64 -18.94 6.28
C SER A 68 20.80 -20.31 5.61
N PHE A 69 20.50 -20.39 4.31
CA PHE A 69 20.78 -21.55 3.48
C PHE A 69 22.11 -21.33 2.77
N GLU A 70 23.06 -22.26 2.93
CA GLU A 70 24.33 -22.28 2.17
C GLU A 70 24.08 -22.70 0.70
N GLY A 71 23.18 -21.99 0.02
CA GLY A 71 22.73 -22.26 -1.34
C GLY A 71 23.77 -21.92 -2.41
N ILE A 72 23.34 -22.07 -3.67
CA ILE A 72 24.18 -21.71 -4.82
C ILE A 72 24.48 -20.22 -4.83
N GLU A 73 23.55 -19.40 -4.35
CA GLU A 73 23.67 -17.94 -4.30
C GLU A 73 24.82 -17.51 -3.37
N VAL A 74 24.91 -18.14 -2.19
CA VAL A 74 25.97 -17.89 -1.21
C VAL A 74 27.30 -18.45 -1.72
N THR A 75 27.30 -19.66 -2.28
CA THR A 75 28.51 -20.33 -2.79
C THR A 75 29.13 -19.58 -3.98
N GLU A 76 28.31 -19.07 -4.90
CA GLU A 76 28.76 -18.28 -6.05
C GLU A 76 28.93 -16.79 -5.75
N ASN A 77 28.63 -16.37 -4.51
CA ASN A 77 28.60 -14.98 -4.09
C ASN A 77 27.79 -14.09 -5.05
N ARG A 78 26.64 -14.60 -5.51
CA ARG A 78 25.80 -13.95 -6.50
C ARG A 78 24.34 -14.34 -6.34
N ILE A 79 23.46 -13.35 -6.29
CA ILE A 79 22.01 -13.54 -6.22
C ILE A 79 21.41 -13.00 -7.52
N TYR A 80 20.59 -13.81 -8.19
CA TYR A 80 19.77 -13.34 -9.29
C TYR A 80 18.39 -13.00 -8.75
N PHE A 81 18.09 -11.71 -8.67
CA PHE A 81 16.85 -11.20 -8.11
C PHE A 81 15.91 -10.78 -9.23
N GLU A 82 14.81 -11.48 -9.37
CA GLU A 82 13.76 -11.16 -10.33
C GLU A 82 12.86 -10.06 -9.73
N LEU A 83 12.81 -8.92 -10.40
CA LEU A 83 11.99 -7.81 -9.94
C LEU A 83 10.51 -8.06 -10.23
N PRO A 84 9.60 -7.52 -9.40
CA PRO A 84 8.18 -7.50 -9.73
C PRO A 84 7.99 -6.81 -11.08
N GLU A 85 7.18 -7.42 -11.94
CA GLU A 85 6.75 -6.82 -13.19
C GLU A 85 5.75 -5.72 -12.87
N LEU A 86 6.21 -4.47 -12.93
CA LEU A 86 5.38 -3.29 -12.75
C LEU A 86 4.69 -2.95 -14.06
N ASP A 87 3.63 -3.69 -14.39
CA ASP A 87 2.93 -3.49 -15.66
C ASP A 87 2.37 -2.06 -15.76
N CYS A 88 2.50 -1.46 -16.94
CA CYS A 88 2.07 -0.09 -17.22
C CYS A 88 0.96 -0.07 -18.27
N PRO A 89 -0.23 -0.66 -17.99
CA PRO A 89 -1.28 -0.79 -18.99
C PRO A 89 -1.85 0.57 -19.40
N PHE A 90 -1.80 1.56 -18.50
CA PHE A 90 -2.29 2.90 -18.78
C PHE A 90 -1.21 3.68 -19.53
N ARG A 91 -1.54 4.15 -20.73
CA ARG A 91 -0.63 4.92 -21.60
C ARG A 91 -1.19 6.32 -21.83
N SER A 92 -0.34 7.32 -21.67
CA SER A 92 -0.69 8.69 -22.06
C SER A 92 -0.64 8.80 -23.58
N SER A 93 -1.53 9.59 -24.17
CA SER A 93 -1.67 9.78 -25.62
C SER A 93 -0.48 10.50 -26.29
N GLY A 94 0.58 10.82 -25.53
CA GLY A 94 1.82 11.41 -26.03
C GLY A 94 3.04 10.66 -25.49
N ASP A 95 3.39 9.55 -26.15
CA ASP A 95 4.73 8.95 -26.35
C ASP A 95 5.76 8.84 -25.20
N LEU A 96 5.43 9.15 -23.95
CA LEU A 96 6.22 8.68 -22.80
C LEU A 96 5.85 7.21 -22.58
N MET A 97 6.64 6.33 -23.21
CA MET A 97 6.69 4.91 -22.85
C MET A 97 7.08 4.80 -21.38
N LEU A 98 6.08 4.64 -20.51
CA LEU A 98 6.29 4.27 -19.13
C LEU A 98 6.79 2.82 -19.12
N ASP A 99 8.07 2.64 -18.79
CA ASP A 99 8.67 1.32 -18.67
C ASP A 99 8.77 0.97 -17.18
N GLY A 100 7.89 0.08 -16.72
CA GLY A 100 7.86 -0.40 -15.34
C GLY A 100 9.20 -0.96 -14.87
N SER A 101 10.03 -1.51 -15.78
CA SER A 101 11.35 -2.02 -15.41
C SER A 101 12.30 -0.91 -14.95
N VAL A 102 12.11 0.32 -15.43
CA VAL A 102 12.87 1.49 -14.96
C VAL A 102 12.49 1.80 -13.51
N TYR A 103 11.21 1.74 -13.17
CA TYR A 103 10.72 1.94 -11.80
C TYR A 103 11.19 0.82 -10.87
N SER A 104 11.24 -0.44 -11.32
CA SER A 104 11.79 -1.54 -10.54
C SER A 104 13.29 -1.33 -10.24
N ILE A 105 14.07 -0.84 -11.21
CA ILE A 105 15.49 -0.51 -10.99
C ILE A 105 15.63 0.63 -9.97
N ILE A 106 14.80 1.68 -10.09
CA ILE A 106 14.79 2.80 -9.15
C ILE A 106 14.39 2.35 -7.75
N ALA A 107 13.36 1.50 -7.64
CA ALA A 107 12.93 0.96 -6.36
C ALA A 107 14.08 0.25 -5.65
N LEU A 108 14.86 -0.56 -6.37
CA LEU A 108 16.05 -1.18 -5.79
C LEU A 108 17.10 -0.14 -5.37
N LYS A 109 17.34 0.92 -6.15
CA LYS A 109 18.29 1.97 -5.75
C LYS A 109 17.82 2.67 -4.46
N CYS A 110 16.54 3.00 -4.36
CA CYS A 110 15.95 3.55 -3.13
C CYS A 110 16.13 2.60 -1.95
N TRP A 111 15.92 1.29 -2.14
CA TRP A 111 16.15 0.30 -1.10
C TRP A 111 17.64 0.19 -0.72
N VAL A 112 18.55 0.27 -1.69
CA VAL A 112 20.00 0.30 -1.42
C VAL A 112 20.37 1.53 -0.58
N ASP A 113 19.87 2.72 -0.94
CA ASP A 113 20.07 3.91 -0.11
C ASP A 113 19.48 3.75 1.29
N TRP A 114 18.31 3.12 1.40
CA TRP A 114 17.66 2.84 2.66
C TRP A 114 18.51 1.94 3.57
N ILE A 115 19.02 0.81 3.09
CA ILE A 115 19.77 -0.13 3.93
C ILE A 115 21.13 0.43 4.41
N TYR A 116 21.68 1.43 3.72
CA TYR A 116 22.94 2.07 4.11
C TYR A 116 22.77 3.37 4.89
N SER A 117 21.74 4.16 4.58
CA SER A 117 21.54 5.49 5.17
C SER A 117 20.36 5.59 6.12
N GLY A 118 19.44 4.61 6.09
CA GLY A 118 18.16 4.65 6.80
C GLY A 118 17.15 5.63 6.22
N SER A 119 17.35 6.10 4.98
CA SER A 119 16.43 7.00 4.29
C SER A 119 16.62 6.92 2.77
N TYR A 120 15.64 7.40 2.00
CA TYR A 120 15.84 7.72 0.58
C TYR A 120 14.95 8.92 0.22
N LYS A 121 15.30 9.65 -0.84
CA LYS A 121 14.52 10.79 -1.31
C LYS A 121 13.89 10.48 -2.65
N ALA A 122 12.60 10.13 -2.66
CA ALA A 122 11.86 9.82 -3.87
C ALA A 122 11.96 10.92 -4.95
N GLU A 123 12.04 12.19 -4.53
CA GLU A 123 12.22 13.35 -5.42
C GLU A 123 13.49 13.23 -6.28
N ASP A 124 14.64 12.88 -5.68
CA ASP A 124 15.91 12.80 -6.40
C ASP A 124 15.85 11.74 -7.52
N TYR A 125 15.15 10.64 -7.24
CA TYR A 125 14.90 9.56 -8.18
C TYR A 125 13.87 9.95 -9.25
N ALA A 126 12.79 10.62 -8.86
CA ALA A 126 11.76 11.11 -9.77
C ALA A 126 12.31 12.17 -10.75
N LEU A 127 13.20 13.05 -10.29
CA LEU A 127 13.91 14.02 -11.13
C LEU A 127 14.78 13.31 -12.19
N SER A 128 15.42 12.19 -11.83
CA SER A 128 16.20 11.39 -12.79
C SER A 128 15.37 10.76 -13.92
N LEU A 129 14.05 10.65 -13.73
CA LEU A 129 13.08 10.16 -14.71
C LEU A 129 12.53 11.26 -15.62
N LEU A 130 12.86 12.52 -15.38
CA LEU A 130 12.51 13.62 -16.26
C LEU A 130 13.57 13.70 -17.37
N SER A 131 13.16 13.48 -18.61
CA SER A 131 14.04 13.63 -19.78
C SER A 131 14.10 15.10 -20.22
N GLY A 132 15.30 15.61 -20.54
CA GLY A 132 15.47 16.89 -21.23
C GLY A 132 15.71 18.14 -20.36
N SER A 133 15.42 19.32 -20.92
CA SER A 133 15.65 20.64 -20.32
C SER A 133 14.69 21.00 -19.18
N ASP A 134 13.65 20.20 -18.96
CA ASP A 134 12.59 20.45 -17.99
C ASP A 134 12.86 19.79 -16.63
N LEU A 135 14.12 19.89 -16.17
CA LEU A 135 14.55 19.55 -14.81
C LEU A 135 14.09 20.59 -13.77
N SER A 136 13.18 21.49 -14.14
CA SER A 136 12.62 22.44 -13.19
C SER A 136 11.77 21.68 -12.19
N ARG A 137 11.95 22.00 -10.89
CA ARG A 137 11.07 21.52 -9.82
C ARG A 137 9.61 21.93 -10.04
N SER A 138 9.36 22.92 -10.89
CA SER A 138 8.02 23.32 -11.33
C SER A 138 7.36 22.37 -12.34
N ASN A 139 8.00 21.25 -12.69
CA ASN A 139 7.39 20.28 -13.60
C ASN A 139 6.19 19.60 -12.91
N PRO A 140 4.97 19.72 -13.46
CA PRO A 140 3.78 19.11 -12.85
C PRO A 140 3.86 17.58 -12.77
N GLU A 141 4.67 16.94 -13.62
CA GLU A 141 4.85 15.47 -13.62
C GLU A 141 5.76 14.97 -12.50
N LEU A 142 6.55 15.86 -11.86
CA LEU A 142 7.44 15.45 -10.78
C LEU A 142 6.67 14.76 -9.67
N PHE A 143 5.49 15.28 -9.36
CA PHE A 143 4.62 14.75 -8.33
C PHE A 143 4.15 13.32 -8.64
N ASP A 144 3.63 13.11 -9.84
CA ASP A 144 3.17 11.82 -10.32
C ASP A 144 4.31 10.78 -10.27
N LYS A 145 5.52 11.21 -10.64
CA LYS A 145 6.71 10.37 -10.60
C LYS A 145 7.18 10.06 -9.18
N VAL A 146 7.09 11.00 -8.24
CA VAL A 146 7.36 10.75 -6.81
C VAL A 146 6.41 9.70 -6.26
N PHE A 147 5.12 9.81 -6.56
CA PHE A 147 4.14 8.80 -6.17
C PHE A 147 4.47 7.42 -6.76
N LEU A 148 4.76 7.35 -8.06
CA LEU A 148 5.15 6.10 -8.72
C LEU A 148 6.42 5.48 -8.13
N VAL A 149 7.43 6.29 -7.78
CA VAL A 149 8.64 5.81 -7.10
C VAL A 149 8.27 5.20 -5.76
N ASN A 150 7.46 5.87 -4.94
CA ASN A 150 7.02 5.31 -3.66
C ASN A 150 6.18 4.04 -3.83
N ALA A 151 5.28 3.98 -4.82
CA ALA A 151 4.52 2.78 -5.12
C ALA A 151 5.44 1.59 -5.48
N ALA A 152 6.41 1.81 -6.36
CA ALA A 152 7.39 0.78 -6.73
C ALA A 152 8.26 0.33 -5.56
N VAL A 153 8.71 1.26 -4.71
CA VAL A 153 9.49 0.96 -3.49
C VAL A 153 8.65 0.16 -2.51
N TYR A 154 7.37 0.50 -2.33
CA TYR A 154 6.47 -0.22 -1.44
C TYR A 154 6.31 -1.68 -1.90
N VAL A 155 6.01 -1.90 -3.19
CA VAL A 155 5.88 -3.25 -3.76
C VAL A 155 7.17 -4.04 -3.61
N LEU A 156 8.34 -3.41 -3.81
CA LEU A 156 9.62 -4.06 -3.57
C LEU A 156 9.82 -4.40 -2.08
N ALA A 157 9.47 -3.50 -1.17
CA ALA A 157 9.62 -3.70 0.27
C ALA A 157 8.78 -4.88 0.76
N GLU A 158 7.58 -5.06 0.21
CA GLU A 158 6.73 -6.23 0.45
C GLU A 158 7.42 -7.53 0.03
N ARG A 159 7.99 -7.56 -1.18
CA ARG A 159 8.70 -8.76 -1.70
C ARG A 159 9.97 -9.07 -0.92
N LEU A 160 10.63 -8.05 -0.40
CA LEU A 160 11.82 -8.19 0.42
C LEU A 160 11.51 -8.47 1.90
N LEU A 161 10.24 -8.48 2.30
CA LEU A 161 9.81 -8.59 3.69
C LEU A 161 10.54 -7.55 4.56
N SER A 162 10.51 -6.29 4.11
CA SER A 162 11.20 -5.15 4.71
C SER A 162 10.19 -4.23 5.40
N GLU A 163 9.75 -4.60 6.60
CA GLU A 163 8.68 -3.89 7.32
C GLU A 163 9.01 -2.43 7.65
N ASP A 164 10.25 -2.16 8.07
CA ASP A 164 10.69 -0.78 8.35
C ASP A 164 10.60 0.11 7.09
N LEU A 165 10.97 -0.42 5.92
CA LEU A 165 10.86 0.32 4.66
C LEU A 165 9.40 0.50 4.26
N LYS A 166 8.55 -0.54 4.36
CA LYS A 166 7.11 -0.42 4.09
C LYS A 166 6.49 0.72 4.91
N GLN A 167 6.80 0.75 6.20
CA GLN A 167 6.36 1.80 7.11
C GLN A 167 6.79 3.19 6.63
N TYR A 168 8.08 3.35 6.33
CA TYR A 168 8.64 4.62 5.91
C TYR A 168 7.99 5.13 4.62
N VAL A 169 7.73 4.24 3.67
CA VAL A 169 7.11 4.57 2.38
C VAL A 169 5.65 4.98 2.57
N VAL A 170 4.90 4.30 3.45
CA VAL A 170 3.52 4.68 3.82
C VAL A 170 3.48 6.06 4.45
N GLU A 171 4.36 6.36 5.40
CA GLU A 171 4.43 7.68 6.01
C GLU A 171 4.77 8.77 4.99
N THR A 172 5.74 8.51 4.12
CA THR A 172 6.14 9.45 3.07
C THR A 172 4.98 9.70 2.10
N THR A 173 4.25 8.65 1.72
CA THR A 173 3.08 8.74 0.83
C THR A 173 1.91 9.44 1.51
N TYR A 174 1.70 9.20 2.81
CA TYR A 174 0.69 9.90 3.59
C TYR A 174 0.99 11.40 3.65
N ASN A 175 2.21 11.79 4.01
CA ASN A 175 2.59 13.20 4.07
C ASN A 175 2.39 13.87 2.71
N THR A 176 2.72 13.15 1.63
CA THR A 176 2.48 13.57 0.26
C THR A 176 0.98 13.82 0.02
N PHE A 177 0.11 12.83 0.27
CA PHE A 177 -1.34 12.93 0.06
C PHE A 177 -2.01 13.98 0.94
N ASN A 178 -1.62 14.05 2.21
CA ASN A 178 -2.14 15.03 3.16
C ASN A 178 -1.83 16.44 2.66
N THR A 179 -0.59 16.70 2.23
CA THR A 179 -0.23 18.02 1.70
C THR A 179 -1.07 18.37 0.47
N MET A 180 -1.33 17.42 -0.43
CA MET A 180 -2.23 17.66 -1.56
C MET A 180 -3.64 18.01 -1.13
N ALA A 181 -4.21 17.26 -0.19
CA ALA A 181 -5.58 17.48 0.27
C ALA A 181 -5.72 18.87 0.90
N LEU A 182 -4.70 19.32 1.62
CA LEU A 182 -4.65 20.67 2.19
C LEU A 182 -4.56 21.76 1.12
N VAL A 183 -3.76 21.54 0.07
CA VAL A 183 -3.67 22.45 -1.08
C VAL A 183 -4.99 22.49 -1.87
N ALA A 184 -5.61 21.33 -2.08
CA ALA A 184 -6.85 21.18 -2.84
C ALA A 184 -8.09 21.71 -2.10
N GLY A 185 -8.17 21.47 -0.80
CA GLY A 185 -9.29 21.88 0.05
C GLY A 185 -9.29 23.36 0.41
N GLY A 186 -8.33 24.14 -0.10
CA GLY A 186 -8.23 25.57 0.13
C GLY A 186 -8.15 25.90 1.62
N ALA A 187 -7.19 25.30 2.34
CA ALA A 187 -7.04 25.41 3.79
C ALA A 187 -7.19 26.85 4.31
N GLU A 188 -8.42 27.26 4.65
CA GLU A 188 -8.71 28.56 5.24
C GLU A 188 -8.32 28.58 6.73
N ASP A 189 -8.29 27.40 7.39
CA ASP A 189 -8.10 27.27 8.83
C ASP A 189 -6.71 26.80 9.28
N MET A 190 -5.87 26.28 8.39
CA MET A 190 -4.50 25.93 8.76
C MET A 190 -3.62 27.15 8.60
N SER A 191 -2.91 27.55 9.66
CA SER A 191 -1.98 28.66 9.53
C SER A 191 -0.95 28.29 8.46
N LYS A 192 -0.73 29.15 7.46
CA LYS A 192 0.27 28.91 6.42
C LYS A 192 1.59 28.40 7.01
N ARG A 193 1.94 28.88 8.21
CA ARG A 193 3.11 28.48 9.00
C ARG A 193 3.18 26.98 9.33
N GLU A 194 2.08 26.36 9.77
CA GLU A 194 2.04 24.91 10.02
C GLU A 194 2.18 24.12 8.72
N LEU A 195 1.60 24.63 7.62
CA LEU A 195 1.79 24.05 6.29
C LEU A 195 3.28 24.08 5.88
N TRP A 196 3.97 25.22 6.08
CA TRP A 196 5.39 25.40 5.74
C TRP A 196 6.35 24.53 6.58
N GLU A 197 5.98 24.19 7.82
CA GLU A 197 6.81 23.36 8.70
C GLU A 197 6.71 21.86 8.35
N VAL A 198 5.61 21.46 7.71
CA VAL A 198 5.34 20.06 7.30
C VAL A 198 5.56 19.87 5.78
N GLU A 199 5.60 20.97 5.00
CA GLU A 199 5.71 20.93 3.55
C GLU A 199 7.04 20.32 3.09
N PRO A 200 7.01 19.27 2.26
CA PRO A 200 8.18 18.85 1.53
C PRO A 200 8.67 20.03 0.68
N SER A 201 9.97 20.36 0.75
CA SER A 201 10.53 21.54 0.05
C SER A 201 10.24 21.60 -1.45
N TRP A 202 9.95 20.46 -2.07
CA TRP A 202 9.60 20.34 -3.48
C TRP A 202 8.14 20.68 -3.80
N LEU A 203 7.26 20.71 -2.81
CA LEU A 203 5.82 20.94 -2.97
C LEU A 203 5.46 22.43 -3.11
N THR A 204 6.40 23.32 -2.75
CA THR A 204 6.35 24.77 -2.98
C THR A 204 6.29 25.19 -4.46
N CYS A 205 6.36 24.22 -5.37
CA CYS A 205 6.31 24.44 -6.79
C CYS A 205 4.85 24.64 -7.26
N SER A 206 4.53 25.89 -7.57
CA SER A 206 3.23 26.48 -7.92
C SER A 206 2.54 25.93 -9.19
N GLY A 207 2.50 24.61 -9.39
CA GLY A 207 1.95 23.97 -10.58
C GLY A 207 1.26 22.64 -10.34
N MET A 208 1.01 22.25 -9.08
CA MET A 208 0.26 21.04 -8.78
C MET A 208 -1.21 21.24 -9.15
N ASP A 209 -1.58 20.74 -10.32
CA ASP A 209 -2.94 20.72 -10.80
C ASP A 209 -3.63 19.46 -10.25
N VAL A 210 -4.11 19.53 -9.01
CA VAL A 210 -4.86 18.43 -8.35
C VAL A 210 -6.11 18.05 -9.14
N SER A 211 -6.62 18.92 -10.01
CA SER A 211 -7.73 18.60 -10.92
C SER A 211 -7.36 17.55 -11.98
N ARG A 212 -6.07 17.26 -12.16
CA ARG A 212 -5.60 16.18 -13.05
C ARG A 212 -5.77 14.79 -12.47
N ILE A 213 -5.98 14.65 -11.17
CA ILE A 213 -6.15 13.34 -10.55
C ILE A 213 -7.54 12.84 -10.93
N GLY A 214 -7.58 11.71 -11.63
CA GLY A 214 -8.79 11.27 -12.32
C GLY A 214 -9.11 12.07 -13.59
N ALA A 215 -8.13 12.68 -14.26
CA ALA A 215 -8.26 13.12 -15.65
C ALA A 215 -7.57 12.10 -16.58
N PRO A 216 -7.69 12.20 -17.92
CA PRO A 216 -6.91 11.38 -18.86
C PRO A 216 -5.38 11.53 -18.73
N GLY A 217 -4.91 12.51 -17.94
CA GLY A 217 -3.50 12.66 -17.54
C GLY A 217 -3.11 11.88 -16.26
N ALA A 218 -4.08 11.36 -15.50
CA ALA A 218 -3.88 10.56 -14.29
C ALA A 218 -3.32 9.16 -14.55
N VAL A 219 -2.98 8.84 -15.79
CA VAL A 219 -2.40 7.56 -16.23
C VAL A 219 -1.29 7.08 -15.30
N LEU A 220 -0.43 7.98 -14.83
CA LEU A 220 0.66 7.65 -13.90
C LEU A 220 0.11 7.17 -12.55
N TRP A 221 -0.90 7.83 -12.00
CA TRP A 221 -1.56 7.42 -10.75
C TRP A 221 -2.20 6.06 -10.86
N LEU A 222 -2.92 5.80 -11.96
CA LEU A 222 -3.57 4.53 -12.21
C LEU A 222 -2.57 3.38 -12.24
N ASN A 223 -1.39 3.58 -12.86
CA ASN A 223 -0.31 2.60 -12.84
C ASN A 223 0.19 2.34 -11.41
N GLY A 224 0.42 3.39 -10.61
CA GLY A 224 0.85 3.24 -9.22
C GLY A 224 -0.17 2.54 -8.33
N PHE A 225 -1.45 2.88 -8.46
CA PHE A 225 -2.54 2.18 -7.76
C PHE A 225 -2.58 0.71 -8.15
N LYS A 226 -2.52 0.42 -9.45
CA LYS A 226 -2.48 -0.95 -9.95
C LYS A 226 -1.27 -1.72 -9.41
N TRP A 227 -0.08 -1.11 -9.37
CA TRP A 227 1.11 -1.78 -8.82
C TRP A 227 0.92 -2.17 -7.35
N ILE A 228 0.31 -1.31 -6.56
CA ILE A 228 0.07 -1.59 -5.14
C ILE A 228 -1.01 -2.67 -4.99
N LEU A 229 -2.10 -2.59 -5.76
CA LEU A 229 -3.20 -3.56 -5.71
C LEU A 229 -2.83 -4.94 -6.30
N ASP A 230 -1.96 -5.01 -7.29
CA ASP A 230 -1.52 -6.29 -7.87
C ASP A 230 -0.27 -6.84 -7.16
N GLY A 231 0.60 -5.96 -6.70
CA GLY A 231 1.93 -6.29 -6.21
C GLY A 231 1.98 -6.75 -4.76
N THR A 232 0.96 -6.38 -3.99
CA THR A 232 0.80 -6.72 -2.56
C THR A 232 -0.22 -7.83 -2.46
N VAL A 233 -0.08 -8.76 -1.52
CA VAL A 233 -1.01 -9.88 -1.37
C VAL A 233 -1.87 -9.61 -0.15
N ASP A 234 -3.16 -9.37 -0.34
CA ASP A 234 -4.11 -9.53 0.76
C ASP A 234 -4.62 -10.98 0.73
N GLU A 235 -4.11 -11.80 1.66
CA GLU A 235 -4.46 -13.23 1.77
C GLU A 235 -5.98 -13.46 1.76
N ALA A 236 -6.76 -12.55 2.36
CA ALA A 236 -8.21 -12.63 2.42
C ALA A 236 -8.89 -12.46 1.04
N VAL A 237 -8.33 -11.60 0.18
CA VAL A 237 -8.85 -11.38 -1.18
C VAL A 237 -8.45 -12.52 -2.11
N ALA A 238 -7.26 -13.09 -1.93
CA ALA A 238 -6.82 -14.27 -2.67
C ALA A 238 -7.76 -15.47 -2.43
N VAL A 239 -8.17 -15.70 -1.19
CA VAL A 239 -9.12 -16.78 -0.82
C VAL A 239 -10.52 -16.50 -1.36
N SER A 240 -11.05 -15.26 -1.23
CA SER A 240 -12.39 -14.94 -1.72
C SER A 240 -12.49 -14.97 -3.26
N THR A 241 -11.44 -14.54 -3.96
CA THR A 241 -11.35 -14.58 -5.43
C THR A 241 -11.21 -16.01 -5.92
N ALA A 242 -10.39 -16.83 -5.26
CA ALA A 242 -10.30 -18.27 -5.53
C ALA A 242 -11.64 -18.97 -5.32
N ASN A 243 -12.37 -18.63 -4.25
CA ASN A 243 -13.71 -19.17 -3.98
C ASN A 243 -14.74 -18.73 -5.03
N ARG A 244 -14.73 -17.47 -5.47
CA ARG A 244 -15.58 -17.00 -6.58
C ARG A 244 -15.23 -17.69 -7.90
N LEU A 245 -13.95 -17.89 -8.21
CA LEU A 245 -13.53 -18.63 -9.40
C LEU A 245 -13.93 -20.11 -9.32
N ALA A 246 -13.80 -20.74 -8.15
CA ALA A 246 -14.21 -22.11 -7.89
C ALA A 246 -15.73 -22.28 -8.04
N MET A 247 -16.52 -21.32 -7.56
CA MET A 247 -17.97 -21.27 -7.77
C MET A 247 -18.34 -21.07 -9.24
N SER A 248 -17.58 -20.28 -10.00
CA SER A 248 -17.81 -20.09 -11.44
C SER A 248 -17.41 -21.30 -12.30
N THR A 249 -16.55 -22.18 -11.81
CA THR A 249 -16.01 -23.35 -12.54
C THR A 249 -16.75 -24.66 -12.25
N GLY A 250 -17.83 -24.62 -11.46
CA GLY A 250 -18.74 -25.76 -11.29
C GLY A 250 -18.14 -26.94 -10.50
N VAL A 251 -17.21 -26.67 -9.59
CA VAL A 251 -16.68 -27.70 -8.68
C VAL A 251 -17.77 -28.05 -7.63
N PRO A 252 -18.09 -29.34 -7.40
CA PRO A 252 -19.20 -29.72 -6.52
C PRO A 252 -19.01 -29.28 -5.07
N GLU A 253 -20.08 -28.70 -4.54
CA GLU A 253 -20.26 -27.93 -3.30
C GLU A 253 -20.07 -28.71 -1.97
N GLU A 254 -19.67 -29.98 -2.01
CA GLU A 254 -19.89 -30.92 -0.90
C GLU A 254 -18.81 -30.90 0.20
N LYS A 255 -17.76 -30.06 0.07
CA LYS A 255 -16.69 -29.95 1.09
C LYS A 255 -16.46 -28.55 1.67
N ALA A 256 -17.06 -27.50 1.10
CA ALA A 256 -16.84 -26.12 1.56
C ALA A 256 -17.86 -25.66 2.62
N LYS A 257 -18.96 -26.40 2.82
CA LYS A 257 -19.99 -26.06 3.84
C LYS A 257 -19.61 -26.52 5.26
N GLU A 258 -18.77 -27.54 5.40
CA GLU A 258 -18.42 -28.10 6.72
C GLU A 258 -17.42 -27.26 7.53
N GLU A 259 -16.68 -26.33 6.90
CA GLU A 259 -15.71 -25.46 7.59
C GLU A 259 -16.29 -24.10 8.01
N ASN A 260 -17.35 -23.59 7.36
CA ASN A 260 -17.98 -22.31 7.73
C ASN A 260 -19.13 -22.44 8.74
N GLU A 261 -19.79 -23.60 8.84
CA GLU A 261 -20.87 -23.80 9.84
C GLU A 261 -20.35 -24.00 11.27
N LYS A 262 -19.03 -24.09 11.49
CA LYS A 262 -18.45 -24.24 12.84
C LYS A 262 -18.04 -22.94 13.53
N GLU A 263 -18.03 -21.80 12.83
CA GLU A 263 -17.66 -20.51 13.44
C GLU A 263 -18.88 -19.68 13.90
N ASP A 264 -20.10 -20.00 13.46
CA ASP A 264 -21.30 -19.18 13.74
C ASP A 264 -22.30 -19.82 14.75
N GLU A 265 -21.99 -20.97 15.36
CA GLU A 265 -22.93 -21.69 16.26
C GLU A 265 -22.72 -21.43 17.78
N GLU A 266 -21.91 -20.45 18.19
CA GLU A 266 -21.82 -20.03 19.61
C GLU A 266 -22.37 -18.61 19.81
N LYS A 267 -23.69 -18.51 20.07
CA LYS A 267 -24.35 -17.70 21.12
C LYS A 267 -25.82 -17.41 20.79
N ASP A 268 -26.66 -18.42 20.92
CA ASP A 268 -28.07 -18.22 21.28
C ASP A 268 -28.20 -18.51 22.78
N VAL A 269 -28.05 -17.48 23.60
CA VAL A 269 -28.40 -17.54 25.03
C VAL A 269 -29.83 -17.02 25.16
N ASP A 270 -30.73 -17.96 25.43
CA ASP A 270 -32.15 -17.76 25.73
C ASP A 270 -32.33 -16.79 26.92
N PHE A 271 -32.79 -15.56 26.63
CA PHE A 271 -33.10 -14.56 27.64
C PHE A 271 -34.53 -14.80 28.17
N GLN A 272 -34.64 -15.52 29.29
CA GLN A 272 -35.90 -15.64 30.03
C GLN A 272 -36.16 -14.39 30.86
N GLU A 273 -37.21 -13.63 30.50
CA GLU A 273 -37.81 -12.60 31.35
C GLU A 273 -38.36 -13.24 32.64
N SER A 274 -37.65 -13.07 33.76
CA SER A 274 -38.19 -13.31 35.09
C SER A 274 -38.78 -12.00 35.64
N GLN A 275 -40.11 -11.95 35.73
CA GLN A 275 -40.82 -10.97 36.57
C GLN A 275 -40.46 -11.22 38.04
N VAL A 276 -39.91 -10.21 38.72
CA VAL A 276 -39.82 -10.16 40.18
C VAL A 276 -40.32 -8.79 40.64
N ASP A 277 -41.28 -8.84 41.56
CA ASP A 277 -42.01 -7.72 42.13
C ASP A 277 -41.16 -6.83 43.06
N ASP A 278 -41.58 -5.57 43.10
CA ASP A 278 -41.18 -4.47 43.97
C ASP A 278 -41.08 -4.84 45.46
N ASP A 279 -39.98 -4.42 46.07
CA ASP A 279 -39.91 -3.65 47.32
C ASP A 279 -38.51 -3.84 47.91
N PHE A 280 -37.62 -2.84 47.88
CA PHE A 280 -36.74 -2.48 49.02
C PHE A 280 -35.89 -1.23 48.75
N GLN A 281 -35.62 -0.51 49.83
CA GLN A 281 -35.10 0.85 49.94
C GLN A 281 -33.59 1.02 49.68
N ASP A 282 -33.28 2.17 49.07
CA ASP A 282 -32.26 3.16 49.46
C ASP A 282 -30.87 2.64 49.87
N GLY A 283 -29.98 2.65 48.87
CA GLY A 283 -28.54 2.47 49.00
C GLY A 283 -27.90 2.46 47.61
N GLN A 284 -27.72 3.65 47.01
CA GLN A 284 -26.95 3.82 45.77
C GLN A 284 -25.50 3.39 46.01
N VAL A 285 -25.25 2.09 45.88
CA VAL A 285 -23.98 1.56 45.41
C VAL A 285 -24.09 1.70 43.89
N GLU A 286 -23.37 2.65 43.30
CA GLU A 286 -23.15 2.61 41.85
C GLU A 286 -22.39 1.30 41.60
N ASP A 287 -23.07 0.33 41.01
CA ASP A 287 -22.54 -1.00 40.75
C ASP A 287 -21.31 -0.89 39.85
N ASP A 288 -20.12 -1.15 40.43
CA ASP A 288 -18.85 -1.21 39.70
C ASP A 288 -18.92 -2.21 38.51
N ASP A 289 -19.87 -3.15 38.54
CA ASP A 289 -20.16 -4.13 37.49
C ASP A 289 -20.71 -3.51 36.18
N ASP A 290 -21.29 -2.31 36.19
CA ASP A 290 -21.85 -1.65 34.99
C ASP A 290 -20.75 -1.04 34.09
N TRP A 291 -19.63 -0.60 34.68
CA TRP A 291 -18.51 -0.04 33.92
C TRP A 291 -17.74 -1.11 33.14
N GLU A 292 -17.52 -2.29 33.73
CA GLU A 292 -16.83 -3.39 33.05
C GLU A 292 -17.64 -3.93 31.86
N GLU A 293 -18.96 -4.05 32.02
CA GLU A 293 -19.84 -4.49 30.93
C GLU A 293 -19.95 -3.42 29.84
N ARG A 294 -19.96 -2.14 30.20
CA ARG A 294 -19.90 -1.02 29.23
C ARG A 294 -18.59 -1.02 28.46
N ASP A 295 -17.46 -1.18 29.13
CA ASP A 295 -16.14 -1.24 28.49
C ASP A 295 -16.04 -2.46 27.57
N ARG A 296 -16.54 -3.62 28.00
CA ARG A 296 -16.60 -4.83 27.17
C ARG A 296 -17.45 -4.62 25.90
N ARG A 297 -18.60 -3.96 26.01
CA ARG A 297 -19.44 -3.63 24.84
C ARG A 297 -18.75 -2.68 23.88
N ILE A 298 -18.06 -1.65 24.40
CA ILE A 298 -17.29 -0.71 23.60
C ILE A 298 -16.14 -1.43 22.89
N GLU A 299 -15.37 -2.27 23.59
CA GLU A 299 -14.29 -3.05 22.98
C GLU A 299 -14.78 -4.03 21.91
N GLU A 300 -15.93 -4.68 22.15
CA GLU A 300 -16.51 -5.62 21.18
C GLU A 300 -17.05 -4.89 19.95
N GLU A 301 -17.66 -3.71 20.12
CA GLU A 301 -18.07 -2.85 19.01
C GLU A 301 -16.86 -2.37 18.21
N ILE A 302 -15.80 -1.89 18.86
CA ILE A 302 -14.52 -1.52 18.22
C ILE A 302 -13.93 -2.72 17.45
N ARG A 303 -13.98 -3.93 18.03
CA ARG A 303 -13.46 -5.15 17.38
C ARG A 303 -14.28 -5.52 16.14
N ARG A 304 -15.61 -5.57 16.25
CA ARG A 304 -16.51 -5.87 15.11
C ARG A 304 -16.33 -4.86 13.98
N GLU A 305 -16.19 -3.60 14.35
CA GLU A 305 -15.97 -2.53 13.38
C GLU A 305 -14.60 -2.65 12.71
N ARG A 306 -13.54 -2.94 13.48
CA ARG A 306 -12.19 -3.24 12.97
C ARG A 306 -12.22 -4.42 11.99
N ASP A 307 -12.89 -5.50 12.32
CA ASP A 307 -12.98 -6.68 11.46
C ASP A 307 -13.79 -6.39 10.19
N MET A 308 -14.89 -5.64 10.30
CA MET A 308 -15.66 -5.16 9.15
C MET A 308 -14.81 -4.27 8.23
N ARG A 309 -14.01 -3.37 8.79
CA ARG A 309 -13.07 -2.53 8.04
C ARG A 309 -12.00 -3.35 7.36
N ILE A 310 -11.35 -4.27 8.07
CA ILE A 310 -10.33 -5.15 7.49
C ILE A 310 -10.94 -5.97 6.35
N ARG A 311 -12.18 -6.43 6.51
CA ARG A 311 -12.91 -7.16 5.47
C ARG A 311 -13.21 -6.30 4.23
N LEU A 312 -13.50 -5.02 4.41
CA LEU A 312 -13.88 -4.10 3.32
C LEU A 312 -12.69 -3.41 2.65
N LEU A 313 -11.67 -3.05 3.43
CA LEU A 313 -10.53 -2.22 3.04
C LEU A 313 -9.21 -3.00 2.95
N GLY A 314 -9.20 -4.26 3.34
CA GLY A 314 -7.99 -5.06 3.43
C GLY A 314 -7.14 -4.77 4.67
N LYS A 315 -6.10 -5.58 4.88
CA LYS A 315 -5.12 -5.41 5.97
C LYS A 315 -3.98 -4.46 5.61
N GLU A 316 -3.70 -4.35 4.32
CA GLU A 316 -2.50 -3.66 3.84
C GLU A 316 -2.65 -2.13 3.99
N PRO A 317 -1.69 -1.44 4.65
CA PRO A 317 -1.81 -0.01 4.99
C PRO A 317 -1.72 0.97 3.81
N MET A 318 -0.88 0.71 2.81
CA MET A 318 -0.78 1.52 1.59
C MET A 318 -2.05 1.44 0.74
N ARG A 319 -2.67 0.25 0.62
CA ARG A 319 -3.98 0.08 -0.03
C ARG A 319 -5.04 0.91 0.68
N ARG A 320 -5.13 0.80 2.01
CA ARG A 320 -6.07 1.59 2.82
C ARG A 320 -5.82 3.10 2.65
N LEU A 321 -4.55 3.53 2.64
CA LEU A 321 -4.18 4.93 2.43
C LEU A 321 -4.63 5.46 1.06
N ILE A 322 -4.39 4.69 -0.01
CA ILE A 322 -4.83 5.04 -1.37
C ILE A 322 -6.34 5.14 -1.45
N THR A 323 -7.05 4.16 -0.88
CA THR A 323 -8.51 4.17 -0.84
C THR A 323 -9.03 5.40 -0.12
N ALA A 324 -8.49 5.71 1.06
CA ALA A 324 -8.87 6.90 1.83
C ALA A 324 -8.60 8.18 1.03
N PHE A 325 -7.44 8.30 0.40
CA PHE A 325 -7.07 9.44 -0.44
C PHE A 325 -8.04 9.64 -1.61
N VAL A 326 -8.33 8.56 -2.33
CA VAL A 326 -9.24 8.56 -3.47
C VAL A 326 -10.67 8.92 -3.05
N ALA A 327 -11.15 8.38 -1.93
CA ALA A 327 -12.46 8.73 -1.36
C ALA A 327 -12.53 10.22 -0.98
N CYS A 328 -11.53 10.73 -0.23
CA CYS A 328 -11.47 12.14 0.18
C CYS A 328 -11.46 13.08 -1.03
N LEU A 329 -10.64 12.77 -2.04
CA LEU A 329 -10.46 13.61 -3.22
C LEU A 329 -11.73 13.69 -4.07
N TRP A 330 -12.46 12.59 -4.20
CA TRP A 330 -13.70 12.56 -4.99
C TRP A 330 -14.88 13.23 -4.30
N GLU A 331 -14.95 13.21 -2.97
CA GLU A 331 -15.95 14.01 -2.25
C GLU A 331 -15.65 15.51 -2.37
N THR A 332 -14.39 15.93 -2.19
CA THR A 332 -13.99 17.35 -2.28
C THR A 332 -14.06 17.89 -3.71
N GLY A 333 -13.82 17.07 -4.73
CA GLY A 333 -13.93 17.46 -6.13
C GLY A 333 -15.33 17.95 -6.54
N SER A 334 -16.38 17.45 -5.90
CA SER A 334 -17.78 17.85 -6.16
C SER A 334 -18.12 19.26 -5.65
N THR A 335 -17.47 19.69 -4.57
CA THR A 335 -17.79 20.95 -3.88
C THR A 335 -16.78 22.07 -4.17
N ALA A 336 -15.50 21.74 -4.33
CA ALA A 336 -14.43 22.73 -4.47
C ALA A 336 -14.29 23.31 -5.89
N TRP A 337 -14.81 22.65 -6.93
CA TRP A 337 -14.60 23.07 -8.32
C TRP A 337 -15.91 23.12 -9.13
N PRO A 338 -16.81 24.09 -8.87
CA PRO A 338 -18.09 24.21 -9.56
C PRO A 338 -17.97 24.39 -11.08
N GLU A 339 -16.83 24.92 -11.56
CA GLU A 339 -16.58 25.11 -13.00
C GLU A 339 -16.27 23.80 -13.74
N TYR A 340 -15.92 22.75 -13.00
CA TYR A 340 -15.70 21.39 -13.51
C TYR A 340 -16.96 20.51 -13.43
N THR A 341 -18.15 21.08 -13.19
CA THR A 341 -19.47 20.40 -13.27
C THR A 341 -19.84 19.97 -14.69
N VAL A 342 -18.89 19.79 -15.60
CA VAL A 342 -19.10 18.87 -16.71
C VAL A 342 -19.09 17.47 -16.10
N GLU A 343 -20.23 17.08 -15.50
CA GLU A 343 -20.51 15.77 -14.92
C GLU A 343 -20.04 14.63 -15.83
N SER A 344 -19.94 14.85 -17.15
CA SER A 344 -19.51 13.82 -18.10
C SER A 344 -18.04 13.43 -18.01
N LYS A 345 -17.11 14.33 -17.64
CA LYS A 345 -15.67 14.02 -17.69
C LYS A 345 -15.20 13.30 -16.43
N LEU A 346 -15.45 13.87 -15.25
CA LEU A 346 -15.04 13.26 -13.98
C LEU A 346 -15.75 11.92 -13.73
N VAL A 347 -17.03 11.79 -14.12
CA VAL A 347 -17.75 10.50 -14.05
C VAL A 347 -17.16 9.48 -15.02
N LYS A 348 -16.72 9.90 -16.21
CA LYS A 348 -16.08 9.01 -17.17
C LYS A 348 -14.73 8.52 -16.65
N ASP A 349 -13.89 9.42 -16.15
CA ASP A 349 -12.55 9.07 -15.69
C ASP A 349 -12.61 8.20 -14.42
N ARG A 350 -13.56 8.47 -13.51
CA ARG A 350 -13.86 7.61 -12.37
C ARG A 350 -14.32 6.21 -12.81
N ARG A 351 -15.19 6.13 -13.82
CA ARG A 351 -15.64 4.85 -14.40
C ARG A 351 -14.47 4.07 -15.01
N GLU A 352 -13.59 4.74 -15.76
CA GLU A 352 -12.42 4.10 -16.35
C GLU A 352 -11.49 3.52 -15.28
N LEU A 353 -11.26 4.26 -14.19
CA LEU A 353 -10.50 3.71 -13.05
C LEU A 353 -11.18 2.49 -12.44
N TRP A 354 -12.50 2.51 -12.24
CA TRP A 354 -13.22 1.36 -11.68
C TRP A 354 -13.23 0.14 -12.60
N GLU A 355 -13.35 0.34 -13.91
CA GLU A 355 -13.26 -0.75 -14.90
C GLU A 355 -11.88 -1.43 -14.87
N GLN A 356 -10.84 -0.68 -14.50
CA GLN A 356 -9.46 -1.14 -14.55
C GLN A 356 -8.93 -1.59 -13.18
N CYS A 357 -9.53 -1.12 -12.09
CA CYS A 357 -9.22 -1.43 -10.71
C CYS A 357 -10.52 -1.63 -9.90
N PRO A 358 -11.30 -2.70 -10.17
CA PRO A 358 -12.59 -2.93 -9.49
C PRO A 358 -12.44 -3.20 -7.99
N GLU A 359 -11.27 -3.68 -7.57
CA GLU A 359 -10.93 -3.79 -6.15
C GLU A 359 -10.94 -2.42 -5.46
N LEU A 360 -10.31 -1.41 -6.07
CA LEU A 360 -10.30 -0.05 -5.51
C LEU A 360 -11.71 0.52 -5.38
N GLN A 361 -12.60 0.24 -6.35
CA GLN A 361 -14.01 0.62 -6.25
C GLN A 361 -14.64 0.01 -4.99
N THR A 362 -14.45 -1.30 -4.79
CA THR A 362 -15.00 -2.02 -3.64
C THR A 362 -14.50 -1.43 -2.32
N MET A 363 -13.20 -1.13 -2.25
CA MET A 363 -12.60 -0.53 -1.06
C MET A 363 -13.16 0.88 -0.81
N VAL A 364 -13.31 1.70 -1.85
CA VAL A 364 -13.87 3.06 -1.73
C VAL A 364 -15.34 3.01 -1.30
N GLU A 365 -16.15 2.11 -1.85
CA GLU A 365 -17.53 1.87 -1.41
C GLU A 365 -17.59 1.40 0.05
N GLY A 366 -16.66 0.51 0.44
CA GLY A 366 -16.48 0.10 1.82
C GLY A 366 -16.19 1.29 2.73
N TYR A 367 -15.33 2.21 2.28
CA TYR A 367 -14.99 3.43 3.00
C TYR A 367 -16.21 4.33 3.23
N TYR A 368 -17.07 4.51 2.23
CA TYR A 368 -18.32 5.27 2.37
C TYR A 368 -19.39 4.59 3.23
N THR A 369 -19.34 3.26 3.36
CA THR A 369 -20.32 2.49 4.14
C THR A 369 -20.02 2.52 5.63
N LEU A 370 -18.76 2.78 6.01
CA LEU A 370 -18.32 2.84 7.40
C LEU A 370 -18.82 4.12 8.06
N LYS A 371 -19.76 3.98 9.01
CA LYS A 371 -20.40 5.08 9.77
C LYS A 371 -19.44 5.89 10.65
N VAL A 372 -18.19 5.47 10.74
CA VAL A 372 -17.22 5.94 11.73
C VAL A 372 -16.63 7.29 11.38
N PHE A 373 -16.81 7.68 10.12
CA PHE A 373 -16.51 9.01 9.65
C PHE A 373 -17.75 9.90 9.87
N ASP A 374 -18.12 10.12 11.13
CA ASP A 374 -19.06 11.18 11.51
C ASP A 374 -18.42 12.54 11.13
N GLY A 375 -18.61 12.95 9.87
CA GLY A 375 -17.91 14.08 9.25
C GLY A 375 -17.35 13.81 7.84
N GLY A 376 -17.51 12.60 7.31
CA GLY A 376 -17.00 12.21 6.00
C GLY A 376 -15.54 11.74 6.02
N PRO A 377 -15.10 11.03 4.97
CA PRO A 377 -13.72 10.58 4.81
C PRO A 377 -12.71 11.70 5.02
N SER A 378 -11.72 11.46 5.89
CA SER A 378 -10.57 12.37 6.03
C SER A 378 -9.26 11.60 6.12
N LEU A 379 -8.24 12.12 5.43
CA LEU A 379 -6.86 11.61 5.53
C LEU A 379 -6.33 11.70 6.95
N LEU A 380 -6.73 12.72 7.72
CA LEU A 380 -6.35 12.86 9.12
C LEU A 380 -6.95 11.74 9.97
N GLY A 381 -8.21 11.36 9.73
CA GLY A 381 -8.86 10.22 10.36
C GLY A 381 -8.07 8.93 10.10
N PHE A 382 -7.71 8.69 8.84
CA PHE A 382 -6.88 7.54 8.45
C PHE A 382 -5.52 7.52 9.19
N TYR A 383 -4.81 8.65 9.27
CA TYR A 383 -3.48 8.67 9.88
C TYR A 383 -3.48 8.53 11.39
N ARG A 384 -4.49 9.11 12.07
CA ARG A 384 -4.67 8.89 13.50
C ARG A 384 -4.82 7.40 13.78
N GLU A 385 -5.59 6.69 12.97
CA GLU A 385 -5.75 5.24 13.08
C GLU A 385 -4.45 4.48 12.77
N PHE A 386 -3.78 4.78 11.67
CA PHE A 386 -2.49 4.17 11.32
C PHE A 386 -1.41 4.38 12.40
N SER A 387 -1.39 5.57 13.00
CA SER A 387 -0.47 5.91 14.10
C SER A 387 -0.83 5.17 15.39
N LEU A 388 -2.11 4.90 15.64
CA LEU A 388 -2.56 4.12 16.79
C LEU A 388 -2.20 2.64 16.63
N GLU A 389 -2.37 2.04 15.44
CA GLU A 389 -1.92 0.66 15.17
C GLU A 389 -0.44 0.47 15.52
N ARG A 390 0.41 1.46 15.19
CA ARG A 390 1.84 1.47 15.54
C ARG A 390 2.13 1.45 17.04
N VAL A 391 1.34 2.18 17.83
CA VAL A 391 1.55 2.24 19.29
C VAL A 391 1.21 0.89 19.91
N TYR A 392 0.16 0.23 19.44
CA TYR A 392 -0.23 -1.09 19.91
C TYR A 392 0.77 -2.18 19.49
N GLU A 393 1.24 -2.18 18.24
CA GLU A 393 2.19 -3.20 17.76
C GLU A 393 3.57 -3.14 18.42
N ARG A 394 3.99 -1.97 18.93
CA ARG A 394 5.26 -1.84 19.68
C ARG A 394 5.15 -2.22 21.16
N HIS A 395 3.94 -2.45 21.66
CA HIS A 395 3.67 -2.76 23.07
C HIS A 395 3.26 -4.22 23.31
N ILE A 396 3.13 -5.00 22.23
CA ILE A 396 3.05 -6.45 22.21
C ILE A 396 4.44 -6.98 21.86
#